data_AF-A0AAN7JQM0-F1
#
_entry.id   AF-A0AAN7JQM0-F1
#
_cell.length_a   1.000
_cell.length_b   1.000
_cell.length_c   1.000
_cell.angle_alpha   90.00
_cell.angle_beta   90.00
_cell.angle_gamma   90.00
#
_symmetry.space_group_name_H-M   'P 1'
#
loop_
_entity.id
_entity.type
_entity.pdbx_description
1 polymer ?
#
loop_
_entity_poly.entity_id
_entity_poly.type
_entity_poly.pdbx_seq_one_letter_code
_entity_poly.pdbx_strand_id
1 'polypeptide(L)'
;MVSPAKNPSSSSFAVCRANSFRLAAVINRLSSHLLLDDSAGLQHPDGVEYYNLLLSLARGVDYAVANNDVPDNIERMPVLLKQVCHRKCDAWSQAIVMVVMISVKNACKAGWFQEKEKQELFSLIDNVGSCFYNPRDINSGSSASLCAISTILSRFYPRMKMGEILISLEVKPGYGAYVCDFCIKKDTTRSREEKLRLLVAQTDNMETSACIISPPSVNFLLNGSGVEQRTNDPGPQIPTNVTSMLKYGSNLLQTIGQFNGHYVIAIAFMRVTSTIDTSWLKDHISPIISAPDSDSELIEGPSKISLNCPISRSGIRVPVKGQSCKHPQVSETS
;
A
#
# COMPACT_ATOMS: atom_id res chain seq x y z
N MET A 1 -0.46 12.31 -30.10
CA MET A 1 -0.67 10.98 -30.69
C MET A 1 -1.22 10.08 -29.60
N VAL A 2 -2.51 9.76 -29.70
CA VAL A 2 -3.24 8.94 -28.72
C VAL A 2 -2.93 7.48 -29.02
N SER A 3 -2.31 6.78 -28.07
CA SER A 3 -2.09 5.33 -28.16
C SER A 3 -3.44 4.61 -28.26
N PRO A 4 -3.58 3.61 -29.16
CA PRO A 4 -4.85 2.89 -29.28
C PRO A 4 -5.06 2.02 -28.05
N ALA A 5 -6.21 2.20 -27.40
CA ALA A 5 -6.70 1.30 -26.36
C ALA A 5 -6.78 -0.12 -26.95
N LYS A 6 -6.02 -1.05 -26.38
CA LYS A 6 -6.00 -2.45 -26.81
C LYS A 6 -7.35 -3.06 -26.43
N ASN A 7 -8.12 -3.53 -27.42
CA ASN A 7 -9.41 -4.18 -27.20
C ASN A 7 -9.26 -5.35 -26.21
N PRO A 8 -10.12 -5.45 -25.18
CA PRO A 8 -10.09 -6.56 -24.24
C PRO A 8 -10.31 -7.89 -24.99
N SER A 9 -9.64 -8.96 -24.54
CA SER A 9 -9.84 -10.31 -25.10
C SER A 9 -11.32 -10.70 -25.03
N SER A 10 -11.82 -11.45 -26.02
CA SER A 10 -13.23 -11.88 -26.09
C SER A 10 -13.74 -12.55 -24.79
N SER A 11 -12.85 -13.24 -24.08
CA SER A 11 -13.08 -13.81 -22.75
C SER A 11 -13.31 -12.76 -21.67
N SER A 12 -12.56 -11.65 -21.67
CA SER A 12 -12.71 -10.57 -20.68
C SER A 12 -14.06 -9.86 -20.84
N PHE A 13 -14.49 -9.63 -22.08
CA PHE A 13 -15.78 -8.99 -22.36
C PHE A 13 -16.98 -9.86 -21.92
N ALA A 14 -16.88 -11.18 -22.08
CA ALA A 14 -17.91 -12.10 -21.59
C ALA A 14 -18.04 -12.07 -20.06
N VAL A 15 -16.92 -11.98 -19.33
CA VAL A 15 -16.94 -11.93 -17.86
C VAL A 15 -17.47 -10.58 -17.34
N CYS A 16 -17.12 -9.46 -17.97
CA CYS A 16 -17.68 -8.15 -17.63
C CYS A 16 -19.22 -8.13 -17.77
N ARG A 17 -19.74 -8.66 -18.89
CA ARG A 17 -21.20 -8.78 -19.09
C ARG A 17 -21.87 -9.68 -18.05
N ALA A 18 -21.24 -10.80 -17.69
CA ALA A 18 -21.75 -11.67 -16.64
C ALA A 18 -21.80 -10.94 -15.27
N ASN A 19 -20.80 -10.10 -14.97
CA ASN A 19 -20.80 -9.28 -13.78
C ASN A 19 -21.89 -8.19 -13.81
N SER A 20 -22.09 -7.52 -14.95
CA SER A 20 -23.17 -6.54 -15.16
C SER A 20 -24.54 -7.16 -14.88
N PHE A 21 -24.82 -8.34 -15.47
CA PHE A 21 -26.07 -9.08 -15.22
C PHE A 21 -26.25 -9.44 -13.74
N ARG A 22 -25.19 -9.93 -13.08
CA ARG A 22 -25.21 -10.24 -11.65
C ARG A 22 -25.50 -9.01 -10.80
N LEU A 23 -24.88 -7.87 -11.10
CA LEU A 23 -25.11 -6.62 -10.39
C LEU A 23 -26.55 -6.14 -10.53
N ALA A 24 -27.13 -6.20 -11.73
CA ALA A 24 -28.52 -5.85 -11.95
C ALA A 24 -29.47 -6.74 -11.12
N ALA A 25 -29.21 -8.06 -11.07
CA ALA A 25 -29.99 -8.99 -10.25
C ALA A 25 -29.88 -8.69 -8.74
N VAL A 26 -28.68 -8.37 -8.25
CA VAL A 26 -28.45 -7.98 -6.84
C VAL A 26 -29.16 -6.68 -6.49
N ILE A 27 -29.06 -5.66 -7.35
CA ILE A 27 -29.76 -4.38 -7.18
C ILE A 27 -31.27 -4.58 -7.09
N ASN A 28 -31.85 -5.38 -7.99
CA ASN A 28 -33.28 -5.66 -7.97
C ASN A 28 -33.72 -6.36 -6.68
N ARG A 29 -32.98 -7.38 -6.22
CA ARG A 29 -33.30 -8.08 -4.95
C ARG A 29 -33.17 -7.15 -3.74
N LEU A 30 -32.12 -6.34 -3.68
CA LEU A 30 -31.94 -5.34 -2.62
C LEU A 30 -33.09 -4.33 -2.59
N SER A 31 -33.52 -3.84 -3.74
CA SER A 31 -34.70 -2.95 -3.83
C SER A 31 -35.96 -3.62 -3.26
N SER A 32 -36.19 -4.90 -3.56
CA SER A 32 -37.33 -5.65 -3.01
C SER A 32 -37.28 -5.75 -1.49
N HIS A 33 -36.11 -6.02 -0.89
CA HIS A 33 -35.97 -6.04 0.57
C HIS A 33 -36.25 -4.66 1.21
N LEU A 34 -35.85 -3.58 0.55
CA LEU A 34 -36.06 -2.22 1.07
C LEU A 34 -37.51 -1.75 0.97
N LEU A 35 -38.29 -2.26 0.01
CA LEU A 35 -39.72 -1.93 -0.13
C LEU A 35 -40.62 -2.67 0.87
N LEU A 36 -40.22 -3.86 1.32
CA LEU A 36 -41.01 -4.68 2.26
C LEU A 36 -40.95 -4.14 3.70
N ASP A 37 -39.84 -3.50 4.06
CA ASP A 37 -39.51 -3.05 5.42
C ASP A 37 -40.39 -1.89 5.92
N ASP A 38 -40.98 -1.09 5.02
CA ASP A 38 -41.88 0.02 5.38
C ASP A 38 -43.26 -0.46 5.90
N SER A 39 -43.56 -1.76 5.80
CA SER A 39 -44.93 -2.29 6.04
C SER A 39 -45.09 -3.20 7.27
N ALA A 40 -44.02 -3.63 7.94
CA ALA A 40 -44.14 -4.40 9.18
C ALA A 40 -42.89 -4.30 10.05
N GLY A 41 -43.02 -3.72 11.25
CA GLY A 41 -41.98 -3.67 12.29
C GLY A 41 -41.63 -5.01 12.94
N LEU A 42 -41.57 -6.09 12.16
CA LEU A 42 -41.14 -7.42 12.59
C LEU A 42 -39.68 -7.62 12.20
N GLN A 43 -38.84 -7.89 13.20
CA GLN A 43 -37.45 -8.34 13.03
C GLN A 43 -37.41 -9.45 11.98
N HIS A 44 -36.87 -9.12 10.80
CA HIS A 44 -36.88 -10.02 9.66
C HIS A 44 -36.03 -11.28 9.95
N PRO A 45 -36.51 -12.50 9.65
CA PRO A 45 -35.71 -13.73 9.73
C PRO A 45 -34.54 -13.80 8.75
N ASP A 46 -34.36 -12.77 7.91
CA ASP A 46 -33.56 -12.84 6.68
C ASP A 46 -32.49 -11.74 6.56
N GLY A 47 -32.04 -11.21 7.70
CA GLY A 47 -30.92 -10.27 7.74
C GLY A 47 -29.69 -10.82 7.01
N VAL A 48 -29.45 -12.13 7.12
CA VAL A 48 -28.33 -12.82 6.45
C VAL A 48 -28.38 -12.66 4.92
N GLU A 49 -29.54 -12.83 4.27
CA GLU A 49 -29.66 -12.62 2.82
C GLU A 49 -29.36 -11.17 2.45
N TYR A 50 -29.95 -10.21 3.16
CA TYR A 50 -29.73 -8.78 2.92
C TYR A 50 -28.24 -8.41 3.00
N TYR A 51 -27.53 -8.88 4.04
CA TYR A 51 -26.10 -8.64 4.20
C TYR A 51 -25.27 -9.33 3.13
N ASN A 52 -25.63 -10.55 2.73
CA ASN A 52 -24.97 -11.25 1.62
C ASN A 52 -25.17 -10.51 0.29
N LEU A 53 -26.33 -9.89 0.06
CA LEU A 53 -26.59 -9.07 -1.10
C LEU A 53 -25.74 -7.78 -1.09
N LEU A 54 -25.61 -7.11 0.05
CA LEU A 54 -24.71 -5.95 0.19
C LEU A 54 -23.24 -6.32 -0.09
N LEU A 55 -22.75 -7.43 0.49
CA LEU A 55 -21.40 -7.91 0.22
C LEU A 55 -21.22 -8.32 -1.25
N SER A 56 -22.24 -8.89 -1.87
CA SER A 56 -22.23 -9.23 -3.30
C SER A 56 -22.21 -8.00 -4.19
N LEU A 57 -22.93 -6.94 -3.80
CA LEU A 57 -22.91 -5.64 -4.47
C LEU A 57 -21.50 -5.05 -4.43
N ALA A 58 -20.89 -4.96 -3.23
CA ALA A 58 -19.52 -4.47 -3.05
C ALA A 58 -18.52 -5.22 -3.95
N ARG A 59 -18.56 -6.56 -3.95
CA ARG A 59 -17.69 -7.41 -4.78
C ARG A 59 -17.90 -7.19 -6.28
N GLY A 60 -19.15 -7.01 -6.72
CA GLY A 60 -19.46 -6.77 -8.12
C GLY A 60 -18.97 -5.40 -8.61
N VAL A 61 -19.08 -4.38 -7.74
CA VAL A 61 -18.55 -3.03 -8.00
C VAL A 61 -17.04 -3.06 -8.05
N ASP A 62 -16.38 -3.65 -7.05
CA ASP A 62 -14.92 -3.84 -7.00
C ASP A 62 -14.40 -4.50 -8.28
N TYR A 63 -15.08 -5.55 -8.73
CA TYR A 63 -14.74 -6.25 -9.96
C TYR A 63 -14.82 -5.34 -11.19
N ALA A 64 -15.93 -4.63 -11.36
CA ALA A 64 -16.13 -3.76 -12.52
C ALA A 64 -15.13 -2.60 -12.53
N VAL A 65 -14.94 -1.91 -11.38
CA VAL A 65 -13.94 -0.83 -11.25
C VAL A 65 -12.53 -1.34 -11.56
N ALA A 66 -12.16 -2.53 -11.05
CA ALA A 66 -10.85 -3.11 -11.31
C ALA A 66 -10.61 -3.39 -12.81
N ASN A 67 -11.65 -3.71 -13.57
CA ASN A 67 -11.55 -3.98 -15.01
C ASN A 67 -11.86 -2.74 -15.88
N ASN A 68 -12.01 -1.54 -15.29
CA ASN A 68 -12.45 -0.32 -15.97
C ASN A 68 -13.77 -0.50 -16.74
N ASP A 69 -14.68 -1.29 -16.17
CA ASP A 69 -16.01 -1.56 -16.70
C ASP A 69 -17.06 -0.70 -16.00
N VAL A 70 -18.13 -0.33 -16.72
CA VAL A 70 -19.27 0.40 -16.17
C VAL A 70 -20.53 -0.47 -16.37
N PRO A 71 -21.13 -1.00 -15.29
CA PRO A 71 -22.30 -1.87 -15.38
C PRO A 71 -23.54 -1.17 -15.94
N ASP A 72 -24.39 -1.95 -16.61
CA ASP A 72 -25.70 -1.50 -17.06
C ASP A 72 -26.61 -1.27 -15.82
N ASN A 73 -27.41 -0.20 -15.83
CA ASN A 73 -28.30 0.25 -14.73
C ASN A 73 -27.62 0.97 -13.56
N ILE A 74 -26.45 1.58 -13.77
CA ILE A 74 -25.73 2.30 -12.73
C ILE A 74 -26.55 3.48 -12.13
N GLU A 75 -27.45 4.07 -12.93
CA GLU A 75 -28.34 5.17 -12.54
C GLU A 75 -29.25 4.85 -11.36
N ARG A 76 -29.56 3.57 -11.12
CA ARG A 76 -30.41 3.14 -9.98
C ARG A 76 -29.63 3.06 -8.67
N MET A 77 -28.30 3.01 -8.75
CA MET A 77 -27.45 2.75 -7.60
C MET A 77 -27.45 3.89 -6.56
N PRO A 78 -27.42 5.18 -6.93
CA PRO A 78 -27.45 6.26 -5.94
C PRO A 78 -28.73 6.25 -5.09
N VAL A 79 -29.89 6.00 -5.72
CA VAL A 79 -31.18 5.92 -5.01
C VAL A 79 -31.20 4.75 -4.03
N LEU A 80 -30.75 3.57 -4.48
CA LEU A 80 -30.64 2.38 -3.63
C LEU A 80 -29.74 2.62 -2.41
N LEU A 81 -28.55 3.20 -2.62
CA LEU A 81 -27.57 3.42 -1.55
C LEU A 81 -28.07 4.42 -0.51
N LYS A 82 -28.79 5.46 -0.93
CA LYS A 82 -29.48 6.35 0.00
C LYS A 82 -30.41 5.55 0.90
N GLN A 83 -31.29 4.72 0.35
CA GLN A 83 -32.22 3.92 1.16
C GLN A 83 -31.49 2.98 2.13
N VAL A 84 -30.44 2.29 1.66
CA VAL A 84 -29.60 1.42 2.50
C VAL A 84 -29.01 2.17 3.69
N CYS A 85 -28.48 3.39 3.47
CA CYS A 85 -27.81 4.17 4.51
C CYS A 85 -28.77 4.89 5.47
N HIS A 86 -30.02 5.13 5.08
CA HIS A 86 -31.04 5.70 5.99
C HIS A 86 -31.63 4.66 6.95
N ARG A 87 -31.39 3.36 6.72
CA ARG A 87 -31.88 2.30 7.60
C ARG A 87 -31.16 2.39 8.96
N LYS A 88 -31.92 2.30 10.06
CA LYS A 88 -31.33 2.14 11.39
C LYS A 88 -30.61 0.80 11.44
N CYS A 89 -29.32 0.84 11.69
CA CYS A 89 -28.43 -0.31 11.61
C CYS A 89 -27.62 -0.42 12.91
N ASP A 90 -27.46 -1.65 13.40
CA ASP A 90 -26.51 -1.97 14.47
C ASP A 90 -25.06 -1.83 13.95
N ALA A 91 -24.08 -1.91 14.87
CA ALA A 91 -22.68 -1.71 14.52
C ALA A 91 -22.17 -2.66 13.42
N TRP A 92 -22.67 -3.90 13.42
CA TRP A 92 -22.30 -4.90 12.42
C TRP A 92 -22.88 -4.57 11.04
N SER A 93 -24.15 -4.17 10.96
CA SER A 93 -24.76 -3.69 9.72
C SER A 93 -24.05 -2.45 9.16
N GLN A 94 -23.69 -1.50 10.03
CA GLN A 94 -22.94 -0.30 9.63
C GLN A 94 -21.60 -0.67 9.00
N ALA A 95 -20.90 -1.70 9.52
CA ALA A 95 -19.64 -2.15 8.95
C ALA A 95 -19.83 -2.71 7.53
N ILE A 96 -20.90 -3.46 7.28
CA ILE A 96 -21.20 -4.00 5.95
C ILE A 96 -21.59 -2.88 4.97
N VAL A 97 -22.41 -1.93 5.42
CA VAL A 97 -22.74 -0.74 4.62
C VAL A 97 -21.46 0.01 4.27
N MET A 98 -20.54 0.20 5.22
CA MET A 98 -19.26 0.87 4.97
C MET A 98 -18.42 0.14 3.91
N VAL A 99 -18.42 -1.19 3.86
CA VAL A 99 -17.73 -1.96 2.81
C VAL A 99 -18.31 -1.65 1.41
N VAL A 100 -19.64 -1.53 1.31
CA VAL A 100 -20.31 -1.11 0.07
C VAL A 100 -19.93 0.33 -0.28
N MET A 101 -19.98 1.23 0.70
CA MET A 101 -19.67 2.65 0.52
C MET A 101 -18.22 2.87 0.08
N ILE A 102 -17.24 2.10 0.58
CA ILE A 102 -15.85 2.11 0.09
C ILE A 102 -15.77 1.70 -1.38
N SER A 103 -16.51 0.65 -1.78
CA SER A 103 -16.53 0.18 -3.17
C SER A 103 -17.14 1.25 -4.10
N VAL A 104 -18.22 1.88 -3.65
CA VAL A 104 -18.89 2.99 -4.36
C VAL A 104 -18.00 4.23 -4.44
N LYS A 105 -17.25 4.56 -3.38
CA LYS A 105 -16.27 5.65 -3.38
C LYS A 105 -15.28 5.50 -4.53
N ASN A 106 -14.81 4.28 -4.76
CA ASN A 106 -13.90 3.98 -5.86
C ASN A 106 -14.59 4.03 -7.23
N ALA A 107 -15.85 3.63 -7.34
CA ALA A 107 -16.67 3.85 -8.55
C ALA A 107 -16.87 5.35 -8.86
N CYS A 108 -17.12 6.18 -7.83
CA CYS A 108 -17.18 7.64 -7.97
C CYS A 108 -15.86 8.21 -8.51
N LYS A 109 -14.71 7.79 -7.94
CA LYS A 109 -13.37 8.18 -8.43
C LYS A 109 -13.09 7.67 -9.84
N ALA A 110 -13.70 6.56 -10.26
CA ALA A 110 -13.61 6.02 -11.61
C ALA A 110 -14.54 6.72 -12.63
N GLY A 111 -15.34 7.71 -12.21
CA GLY A 111 -16.18 8.50 -13.10
C GLY A 111 -17.50 7.86 -13.49
N TRP A 112 -18.04 6.93 -12.67
CA TRP A 112 -19.30 6.25 -12.97
C TRP A 112 -20.55 7.13 -12.87
N PHE A 113 -20.49 8.17 -12.04
CA PHE A 113 -21.66 8.99 -11.68
C PHE A 113 -21.46 10.44 -12.11
N GLN A 114 -22.57 11.16 -12.31
CA GLN A 114 -22.52 12.60 -12.55
C GLN A 114 -22.01 13.34 -11.31
N GLU A 115 -21.45 14.54 -11.49
CA GLU A 115 -20.82 15.27 -10.38
C GLU A 115 -21.79 15.51 -9.22
N LYS A 116 -23.06 15.83 -9.50
CA LYS A 116 -24.09 15.99 -8.46
C LYS A 116 -24.29 14.71 -7.63
N GLU A 117 -24.47 13.58 -8.28
CA GLU A 117 -24.67 12.28 -7.62
C GLU A 117 -23.43 11.85 -6.84
N LYS A 118 -22.25 12.09 -7.41
CA LYS A 118 -20.96 11.84 -6.78
C LYS A 118 -20.81 12.61 -5.47
N GLN A 119 -21.16 13.90 -5.44
CA GLN A 119 -21.11 14.71 -4.21
C GLN A 119 -22.09 14.21 -3.15
N GLU A 120 -23.31 13.84 -3.55
CA GLU A 120 -24.30 13.25 -2.63
C GLU A 120 -23.82 11.91 -2.06
N LEU A 121 -23.20 11.06 -2.89
CA LEU A 121 -22.63 9.79 -2.46
C LEU A 121 -21.43 9.98 -1.53
N PHE A 122 -20.54 10.96 -1.80
CA PHE A 122 -19.46 11.28 -0.88
C PHE A 122 -19.96 11.75 0.49
N SER A 123 -20.98 12.62 0.52
CA SER A 123 -21.61 13.02 1.78
C SER A 123 -22.16 11.81 2.54
N LEU A 124 -22.76 10.84 1.84
CA LEU A 124 -23.26 9.61 2.45
C LEU A 124 -22.12 8.75 3.02
N ILE A 125 -21.01 8.63 2.28
CA ILE A 125 -19.79 7.91 2.71
C ILE A 125 -19.22 8.54 3.98
N ASP A 126 -19.13 9.87 4.03
CA ASP A 126 -18.58 10.60 5.17
C ASP A 126 -19.47 10.46 6.41
N ASN A 127 -20.80 10.49 6.22
CA ASN A 127 -21.77 10.28 7.28
C ASN A 127 -21.64 8.88 7.89
N VAL A 128 -21.62 7.82 7.07
CA VAL A 128 -21.42 6.43 7.55
C VAL A 128 -20.01 6.24 8.13
N GLY A 129 -19.00 6.82 7.49
CA GLY A 129 -17.59 6.72 7.87
C GLY A 129 -17.26 7.37 9.20
N SER A 130 -18.00 8.42 9.59
CA SER A 130 -17.84 9.11 10.88
C SER A 130 -18.00 8.17 12.09
N CYS A 131 -18.68 7.03 11.94
CA CYS A 131 -18.78 5.99 12.97
C CYS A 131 -17.49 5.16 13.15
N PHE A 132 -16.58 5.19 12.18
CA PHE A 132 -15.42 4.30 12.10
C PHE A 132 -14.07 5.03 12.18
N TYR A 133 -13.99 6.28 11.75
CA TYR A 133 -12.75 7.05 11.77
C TYR A 133 -13.02 8.55 11.84
N ASN A 134 -12.04 9.31 12.34
CA ASN A 134 -12.06 10.77 12.28
C ASN A 134 -11.48 11.22 10.94
N PRO A 135 -12.26 11.92 10.07
CA PRO A 135 -11.78 12.36 8.76
C PRO A 135 -10.70 13.45 8.83
N ARG A 136 -10.47 14.06 10.00
CA ARG A 136 -9.57 15.22 10.17
C ARG A 136 -8.07 14.91 10.02
N ASP A 137 -7.66 13.65 10.08
CA ASP A 137 -6.24 13.32 10.22
C ASP A 137 -5.60 12.64 9.00
N ILE A 138 -6.34 12.48 7.89
CA ILE A 138 -5.83 11.86 6.66
C ILE A 138 -5.43 12.95 5.68
N ASN A 139 -4.17 13.40 5.75
CA ASN A 139 -3.58 14.13 4.63
C ASN A 139 -3.33 13.13 3.49
N SER A 140 -4.15 13.18 2.45
CA SER A 140 -3.86 12.49 1.19
C SER A 140 -2.54 13.03 0.65
N GLY A 141 -1.60 12.12 0.35
CA GLY A 141 -0.19 12.41 0.07
C GLY A 141 0.06 13.74 -0.63
N SER A 142 0.66 14.68 0.09
CA SER A 142 1.04 15.99 -0.43
C SER A 142 2.25 15.90 -1.37
N SER A 143 2.55 16.98 -2.10
CA SER A 143 3.82 17.08 -2.85
C SER A 143 5.05 16.92 -1.94
N ALA A 144 4.94 17.27 -0.65
CA ALA A 144 6.01 17.12 0.32
C ALA A 144 6.27 15.65 0.67
N SER A 145 5.24 14.80 0.79
CA SER A 145 5.44 13.36 1.02
C SER A 145 6.12 12.67 -0.16
N LEU A 146 5.81 13.07 -1.41
CA LEU A 146 6.50 12.55 -2.59
C LEU A 146 8.00 12.89 -2.59
N CYS A 147 8.36 14.13 -2.23
CA CYS A 147 9.75 14.55 -2.07
C CYS A 147 10.47 13.75 -0.97
N ALA A 148 9.81 13.54 0.18
CA ALA A 148 10.36 12.75 1.28
C ALA A 148 10.61 11.30 0.86
N ILE A 149 9.61 10.65 0.25
CA ILE A 149 9.70 9.27 -0.25
C ILE A 149 10.85 9.13 -1.25
N SER A 150 10.96 10.04 -2.22
CA SER A 150 12.04 10.04 -3.21
C SER A 150 13.42 10.12 -2.55
N THR A 151 13.58 11.01 -1.56
CA THR A 151 14.82 11.18 -0.81
C THR A 151 15.17 9.90 -0.04
N ILE A 152 14.19 9.31 0.66
CA ILE A 152 14.35 8.07 1.43
C ILE A 152 14.78 6.92 0.52
N LEU A 153 14.13 6.74 -0.63
CA LEU A 153 14.47 5.70 -1.59
C LEU A 153 15.90 5.87 -2.12
N SER A 154 16.28 7.09 -2.51
CA SER A 154 17.62 7.35 -3.04
C SER A 154 18.72 7.04 -2.02
N ARG A 155 18.48 7.31 -0.74
CA ARG A 155 19.46 7.15 0.34
C ARG A 155 19.53 5.72 0.88
N PHE A 156 18.38 5.13 1.20
CA PHE A 156 18.32 3.86 1.93
C PHE A 156 18.01 2.66 1.03
N TYR A 157 17.42 2.89 -0.14
CA TYR A 157 17.01 1.84 -1.07
C TYR A 157 17.48 2.11 -2.50
N PRO A 158 18.79 2.33 -2.74
CA PRO A 158 19.29 2.76 -4.05
C PRO A 158 19.00 1.76 -5.19
N ARG A 159 18.81 0.47 -4.84
CA ARG A 159 18.42 -0.60 -5.77
C ARG A 159 16.91 -0.73 -5.96
N MET A 160 16.09 0.13 -5.35
CA MET A 160 14.64 0.07 -5.47
C MET A 160 14.14 1.21 -6.34
N LYS A 161 13.32 0.87 -7.34
CA LYS A 161 12.61 1.85 -8.17
C LYS A 161 11.15 1.89 -7.76
N MET A 162 10.67 3.09 -7.53
CA MET A 162 9.27 3.39 -7.22
C MET A 162 8.49 3.57 -8.51
N GLY A 163 7.36 2.87 -8.61
CA GLY A 163 6.34 3.06 -9.63
C GLY A 163 5.20 3.91 -9.07
N GLU A 164 3.98 3.59 -9.50
CA GLU A 164 2.76 4.25 -9.05
C GLU A 164 2.53 4.04 -7.55
N ILE A 165 2.31 5.15 -6.83
CA ILE A 165 1.88 5.15 -5.43
C ILE A 165 0.36 5.08 -5.40
N LEU A 166 -0.18 4.04 -4.79
CA LEU A 166 -1.62 3.80 -4.72
C LEU A 166 -2.27 4.52 -3.54
N ILE A 167 -1.55 4.60 -2.43
CA ILE A 167 -1.97 5.35 -1.25
C ILE A 167 -0.74 5.83 -0.49
N SER A 168 -0.85 7.02 0.08
CA SER A 168 0.14 7.61 0.99
C SER A 168 -0.57 8.34 2.11
N LEU A 169 -0.05 8.18 3.32
CA LEU A 169 -0.53 8.80 4.54
C LEU A 169 0.65 9.50 5.23
N GLU A 170 0.42 10.74 5.64
CA GLU A 170 1.32 11.47 6.53
C GLU A 170 0.74 11.43 7.95
N VAL A 171 1.52 10.94 8.89
CA VAL A 171 1.11 10.75 10.29
C VAL A 171 1.95 11.64 11.19
N LYS A 172 1.28 12.31 12.13
CA LYS A 172 1.91 13.13 13.16
C LYS A 172 2.20 12.31 14.42
N PRO A 173 3.15 12.74 15.27
CA PRO A 173 3.37 12.12 16.57
C PRO A 173 2.10 12.11 17.42
N GLY A 174 1.88 11.02 18.17
CA GLY A 174 0.70 10.84 19.00
C GLY A 174 0.04 9.48 18.81
N TYR A 175 -0.99 9.21 19.61
CA TYR A 175 -1.87 8.06 19.38
C TYR A 175 -2.81 8.38 18.23
N GLY A 176 -2.90 7.49 17.24
CA GLY A 176 -3.78 7.67 16.09
C GLY A 176 -4.32 6.36 15.55
N ALA A 177 -5.50 6.43 14.95
CA ALA A 177 -6.15 5.35 14.24
C ALA A 177 -6.55 5.86 12.85
N TYR A 178 -5.81 5.43 11.83
CA TYR A 178 -5.97 5.88 10.46
C TYR A 178 -6.49 4.75 9.59
N VAL A 179 -7.43 5.07 8.70
CA VAL A 179 -8.04 4.12 7.77
C VAL A 179 -8.09 4.76 6.40
N CYS A 180 -7.42 4.15 5.42
CA CYS A 180 -7.34 4.64 4.04
C CYS A 180 -7.80 3.57 3.06
N ASP A 181 -8.79 3.89 2.23
CA ASP A 181 -9.18 3.06 1.09
C ASP A 181 -8.35 3.39 -0.15
N PHE A 182 -8.06 2.37 -0.95
CA PHE A 182 -7.44 2.53 -2.26
C PHE A 182 -7.88 1.44 -3.23
N CYS A 183 -7.78 1.68 -4.53
CA CYS A 183 -8.25 0.75 -5.55
C CYS A 183 -7.08 0.23 -6.40
N ILE A 184 -7.04 -1.08 -6.61
CA ILE A 184 -6.07 -1.73 -7.51
C ILE A 184 -6.78 -2.13 -8.79
N LYS A 185 -6.46 -1.43 -9.88
CA LYS A 185 -6.92 -1.79 -11.21
C LYS A 185 -6.12 -2.96 -11.77
N LYS A 186 -6.79 -3.76 -12.60
CA LYS A 186 -6.16 -4.84 -13.35
C LYS A 186 -5.45 -4.24 -14.55
N ASP A 187 -4.13 -4.22 -14.48
CA ASP A 187 -3.29 -3.80 -15.59
C ASP A 187 -2.51 -5.01 -16.13
N THR A 188 -2.75 -5.33 -17.39
CA THR A 188 -2.10 -6.46 -18.08
C THR A 188 -0.71 -6.13 -18.59
N THR A 189 -0.29 -4.86 -18.50
CA THR A 189 1.00 -4.37 -18.99
C THR A 189 2.10 -4.36 -17.92
N ARG A 190 1.75 -4.57 -16.64
CA ARG A 190 2.70 -4.53 -15.53
C ARG A 190 3.67 -5.71 -15.54
N SER A 191 4.91 -5.43 -15.18
CA SER A 191 5.97 -6.44 -15.08
C SER A 191 5.74 -7.36 -13.89
N ARG A 192 6.09 -8.66 -14.03
CA ARG A 192 6.07 -9.62 -12.90
C ARG A 192 7.03 -9.25 -11.77
N GLU A 193 8.04 -8.44 -12.06
CA GLU A 193 9.05 -7.96 -11.11
C GLU A 193 8.56 -6.82 -10.22
N GLU A 194 7.51 -6.10 -10.65
CA GLU A 194 6.88 -5.07 -9.84
C GLU A 194 6.01 -5.72 -8.77
N LYS A 195 6.37 -5.49 -7.51
CA LYS A 195 5.60 -5.96 -6.36
C LYS A 195 4.98 -4.79 -5.65
N LEU A 196 3.79 -4.99 -5.09
CA LEU A 196 3.19 -4.04 -4.18
C LEU A 196 3.92 -4.13 -2.85
N ARG A 197 4.46 -2.98 -2.41
CA ARG A 197 5.20 -2.91 -1.16
C ARG A 197 4.69 -1.80 -0.25
N LEU A 198 4.69 -2.08 1.04
CA LEU A 198 4.44 -1.12 2.10
C LEU A 198 5.78 -0.47 2.51
N LEU A 199 5.87 0.84 2.36
CA LEU A 199 6.93 1.69 2.91
C LEU A 199 6.39 2.35 4.18
N VAL A 200 7.18 2.28 5.25
CA VAL A 200 6.98 3.03 6.49
C VAL A 200 8.29 3.74 6.78
N ALA A 201 8.27 5.05 6.94
CA ALA A 201 9.47 5.80 7.24
C ALA A 201 9.18 7.00 8.15
N GLN A 202 10.06 7.22 9.13
CA GLN A 202 10.06 8.40 9.98
C GLN A 202 10.74 9.56 9.26
N THR A 203 10.03 10.66 9.08
CA THR A 203 10.51 11.83 8.34
C THR A 203 11.33 12.79 9.20
N ASP A 204 11.30 12.66 10.53
CA ASP A 204 12.11 13.50 11.42
C ASP A 204 13.62 13.20 11.32
N ASN A 205 13.99 11.99 10.91
CA ASN A 205 15.36 11.47 10.98
C ASN A 205 15.89 10.98 9.63
N MET A 206 15.55 11.65 8.52
CA MET A 206 15.90 11.23 7.16
C MET A 206 17.41 11.06 6.87
N GLU A 207 18.26 11.58 7.74
CA GLU A 207 19.73 11.46 7.62
C GLU A 207 20.27 10.12 8.15
N THR A 208 19.57 9.46 9.07
CA THR A 208 20.07 8.26 9.74
C THR A 208 19.20 7.04 9.46
N SER A 209 19.70 5.84 9.75
CA SER A 209 18.93 4.60 9.58
C SER A 209 17.67 4.54 10.44
N ALA A 210 17.54 5.41 11.46
CA ALA A 210 16.30 5.54 12.23
C ALA A 210 15.10 5.92 11.36
N CYS A 211 15.33 6.59 10.22
CA CYS A 211 14.31 6.92 9.23
C CYS A 211 13.50 5.70 8.77
N ILE A 212 14.10 4.52 8.70
CA ILE A 212 13.46 3.33 8.14
C ILE A 212 13.13 2.27 9.19
N ILE A 213 13.09 2.68 10.46
CA ILE A 213 12.61 1.85 11.56
C ILE A 213 11.10 2.04 11.69
N SER A 214 10.36 0.95 11.79
CA SER A 214 8.90 1.00 12.00
C SER A 214 8.56 1.47 13.43
N PRO A 215 7.47 2.23 13.63
CA PRO A 215 7.06 2.64 14.97
C PRO A 215 6.70 1.40 15.81
N PRO A 216 7.31 1.22 17.00
CA PRO A 216 7.25 -0.05 17.74
C PRO A 216 5.84 -0.40 18.24
N SER A 217 5.04 0.61 18.58
CA SER A 217 3.72 0.46 19.18
C SER A 217 2.58 0.74 18.20
N VAL A 218 2.78 0.46 16.91
CA VAL A 218 1.79 0.66 15.85
C VAL A 218 1.56 -0.65 15.12
N ASN A 219 0.29 -0.96 14.88
CA ASN A 219 -0.14 -2.09 14.07
C ASN A 219 -0.54 -1.63 12.68
N PHE A 220 -0.05 -2.33 11.66
CA PHE A 220 -0.40 -2.13 10.27
C PHE A 220 -1.27 -3.30 9.81
N LEU A 221 -2.46 -3.00 9.31
CA LEU A 221 -3.42 -3.98 8.82
C LEU A 221 -3.76 -3.69 7.37
N LEU A 222 -3.78 -4.72 6.55
CA LEU A 222 -4.26 -4.69 5.18
C LEU A 222 -5.47 -5.61 5.07
N ASN A 223 -6.62 -5.05 4.68
CA ASN A 223 -7.88 -5.78 4.59
C ASN A 223 -8.19 -6.58 5.89
N GLY A 224 -7.90 -5.97 7.05
CA GLY A 224 -8.05 -6.58 8.38
C GLY A 224 -6.96 -7.58 8.79
N SER A 225 -5.99 -7.88 7.91
CA SER A 225 -4.87 -8.81 8.21
C SER A 225 -3.60 -8.05 8.61
N GLY A 226 -2.95 -8.47 9.69
CA GLY A 226 -1.70 -7.86 10.16
C GLY A 226 -0.55 -8.01 9.15
N VAL A 227 0.20 -6.94 8.95
CA VAL A 227 1.44 -6.97 8.16
C VAL A 227 2.56 -7.46 9.06
N GLU A 228 3.09 -8.65 8.76
CA GLU A 228 4.17 -9.25 9.53
C GLU A 228 5.44 -8.37 9.53
N GLN A 229 6.27 -8.55 10.55
CA GLN A 229 7.59 -7.92 10.70
C GLN A 229 7.56 -6.38 10.84
N ARG A 230 6.38 -5.78 11.01
CA ARG A 230 6.21 -4.32 11.17
C ARG A 230 5.91 -3.87 12.59
N THR A 231 5.57 -4.81 13.48
CA THR A 231 5.35 -4.56 14.92
C THR A 231 6.50 -5.16 15.71
N ASN A 232 7.06 -4.39 16.67
CA ASN A 232 8.12 -4.84 17.59
C ASN A 232 9.47 -5.29 16.97
N ASP A 233 9.79 -4.90 15.74
CA ASP A 233 11.13 -5.09 15.16
C ASP A 233 11.97 -3.80 15.33
N PRO A 234 13.07 -3.83 16.11
CA PRO A 234 13.85 -2.63 16.44
C PRO A 234 14.76 -2.15 15.30
N GLY A 235 14.87 -2.89 14.20
CA GLY A 235 15.84 -2.63 13.15
C GLY A 235 15.33 -1.76 11.97
N PRO A 236 16.25 -1.22 11.17
CA PRO A 236 15.97 -0.71 9.82
C PRO A 236 15.32 -1.79 8.94
N GLN A 237 14.19 -1.48 8.29
CA GLN A 237 13.39 -2.46 7.56
C GLN A 237 13.19 -2.07 6.09
N ILE A 238 13.45 -3.00 5.16
CA ILE A 238 13.12 -2.82 3.74
C ILE A 238 11.60 -2.74 3.50
N PRO A 239 11.11 -2.09 2.43
CA PRO A 239 9.68 -2.08 2.11
C PRO A 239 9.11 -3.49 1.97
N THR A 240 8.05 -3.78 2.74
CA THR A 240 7.49 -5.12 2.91
C THR A 240 6.65 -5.48 1.68
N ASN A 241 6.88 -6.66 1.08
CA ASN A 241 6.05 -7.14 -0.01
C ASN A 241 4.67 -7.55 0.52
N VAL A 242 3.64 -6.81 0.11
CA VAL A 242 2.25 -7.01 0.55
C VAL A 242 1.35 -7.47 -0.60
N THR A 243 1.94 -7.85 -1.74
CA THR A 243 1.19 -8.24 -2.96
C THR A 243 0.16 -9.33 -2.70
N SER A 244 0.48 -10.33 -1.87
CA SER A 244 -0.43 -11.44 -1.54
C SER A 244 -1.57 -11.06 -0.60
N MET A 245 -1.46 -9.92 0.11
CA MET A 245 -2.48 -9.42 1.05
C MET A 245 -3.53 -8.55 0.36
N LEU A 246 -3.28 -8.18 -0.89
CA LEU A 246 -4.06 -7.23 -1.66
C LEU A 246 -4.85 -7.93 -2.77
N LYS A 247 -6.03 -7.40 -3.06
CA LYS A 247 -6.91 -7.89 -4.13
C LYS A 247 -7.08 -6.83 -5.22
N TYR A 248 -7.47 -7.24 -6.42
CA TYR A 248 -7.99 -6.30 -7.40
C TYR A 248 -9.30 -5.69 -6.90
N GLY A 249 -9.51 -4.39 -7.14
CA GLY A 249 -10.62 -3.62 -6.58
C GLY A 249 -10.24 -2.88 -5.30
N SER A 250 -11.22 -2.62 -4.43
CA SER A 250 -11.02 -1.84 -3.21
C SER A 250 -10.22 -2.60 -2.14
N ASN A 251 -9.23 -1.94 -1.55
CA ASN A 251 -8.45 -2.43 -0.43
C ASN A 251 -8.44 -1.39 0.69
N LEU A 252 -8.14 -1.85 1.90
CA LEU A 252 -8.09 -1.02 3.09
C LEU A 252 -6.70 -1.12 3.74
N LEU A 253 -6.08 0.03 3.97
CA LEU A 253 -4.93 0.17 4.86
C LEU A 253 -5.41 0.76 6.19
N GLN A 254 -5.09 0.10 7.29
CA GLN A 254 -5.39 0.59 8.63
C GLN A 254 -4.10 0.64 9.44
N THR A 255 -3.88 1.74 10.15
CA THR A 255 -2.69 1.92 10.99
C THR A 255 -3.12 2.49 12.32
N ILE A 256 -2.86 1.75 13.41
CA ILE A 256 -3.40 2.07 14.74
C ILE A 256 -2.30 1.93 15.77
N GLY A 257 -2.07 2.97 16.57
CA GLY A 257 -1.16 2.90 17.71
C GLY A 257 -0.47 4.22 18.02
N GLN A 258 0.62 4.12 18.78
CA GLN A 258 1.40 5.28 19.24
C GLN A 258 2.55 5.57 18.28
N PHE A 259 2.47 6.70 17.59
CA PHE A 259 3.55 7.23 16.75
C PHE A 259 4.46 8.12 17.59
N ASN A 260 5.76 7.84 17.58
CA ASN A 260 6.80 8.57 18.31
C ASN A 260 7.47 9.67 17.46
N GLY A 261 6.92 9.99 16.29
CA GLY A 261 7.50 10.91 15.32
C GLY A 261 6.55 11.18 14.16
N HIS A 262 6.97 11.98 13.20
CA HIS A 262 6.29 12.13 11.93
C HIS A 262 6.64 10.96 11.01
N TYR A 263 5.63 10.35 10.42
CA TYR A 263 5.79 9.20 9.53
C TYR A 263 5.14 9.46 8.18
N VAL A 264 5.76 8.90 7.14
CA VAL A 264 5.14 8.67 5.85
C VAL A 264 4.94 7.17 5.66
N ILE A 265 3.71 6.79 5.34
CA ILE A 265 3.30 5.40 5.11
C ILE A 265 2.71 5.34 3.71
N ALA A 266 3.26 4.48 2.86
CA ALA A 266 2.82 4.40 1.46
C ALA A 266 2.77 2.96 0.96
N ILE A 267 1.79 2.67 0.10
CA ILE A 267 1.75 1.44 -0.69
C ILE A 267 1.92 1.81 -2.15
N ALA A 268 2.90 1.20 -2.79
CA ALA A 268 3.24 1.51 -4.16
C ALA A 268 3.77 0.27 -4.88
N PHE A 269 3.77 0.34 -6.22
CA PHE A 269 4.54 -0.59 -7.02
C PHE A 269 6.02 -0.29 -6.84
N MET A 270 6.78 -1.32 -6.49
CA MET A 270 8.22 -1.21 -6.31
C MET A 270 8.91 -2.42 -6.93
N ARG A 271 10.01 -2.17 -7.63
CA ARG A 271 10.87 -3.22 -8.18
C ARG A 271 12.29 -3.07 -7.68
N VAL A 272 12.96 -4.20 -7.49
CA VAL A 272 14.39 -4.23 -7.12
C VAL A 272 15.18 -4.40 -8.40
N THR A 273 16.10 -3.49 -8.67
CA THR A 273 17.04 -3.57 -9.80
C THR A 273 18.28 -4.35 -9.37
N SER A 274 18.63 -5.37 -10.13
CA SER A 274 19.80 -6.23 -9.89
C SER A 274 21.12 -5.62 -10.35
N THR A 275 21.09 -4.52 -11.10
CA THR A 275 22.29 -3.90 -11.66
C THR A 275 23.05 -3.12 -10.60
N ILE A 276 24.19 -3.67 -10.18
CA ILE A 276 25.25 -2.90 -9.53
C ILE A 276 25.92 -2.09 -10.64
N ASP A 277 25.77 -0.77 -10.59
CA ASP A 277 26.55 0.12 -11.44
C ASP A 277 27.99 0.13 -10.91
N THR A 278 28.84 -0.72 -11.47
CA THR A 278 30.25 -0.87 -11.07
C THR A 278 31.11 0.30 -11.53
N SER A 279 30.56 1.29 -12.24
CA SER A 279 31.28 2.49 -12.70
C SER A 279 31.84 3.35 -11.56
N TRP A 280 31.37 3.16 -10.33
CA TRP A 280 31.84 3.88 -9.14
C TRP A 280 32.99 3.20 -8.39
N LEU A 281 33.37 1.98 -8.78
CA LEU A 281 34.51 1.29 -8.18
C LEU A 281 35.80 1.98 -8.64
N LYS A 282 36.49 2.60 -7.69
CA LYS A 282 37.83 3.16 -7.90
C LYS A 282 38.87 2.13 -7.48
N ASP A 283 39.96 2.04 -8.24
CA ASP A 283 41.10 1.22 -7.84
C ASP A 283 41.61 1.68 -6.48
N HIS A 284 41.92 0.71 -5.62
CA HIS A 284 42.47 0.98 -4.31
C HIS A 284 43.87 1.61 -4.47
N ILE A 285 43.97 2.91 -4.23
CA ILE A 285 45.27 3.59 -4.08
C ILE A 285 45.86 3.09 -2.77
N SER A 286 46.94 2.33 -2.84
CA SER A 286 47.68 1.89 -1.66
C SER A 286 48.02 3.11 -0.80
N PRO A 287 47.73 3.08 0.53
CA PRO A 287 48.24 4.12 1.40
C PRO A 287 49.76 4.13 1.27
N ILE A 288 50.32 5.31 1.03
CA ILE A 288 51.75 5.54 1.12
C ILE A 288 52.16 5.05 2.51
N ILE A 289 53.06 4.07 2.57
CA ILE A 289 53.65 3.59 3.82
C ILE A 289 54.24 4.83 4.48
N SER A 290 53.57 5.35 5.50
CA SER A 290 54.13 6.40 6.34
C SER A 290 55.38 5.82 6.99
N ALA A 291 56.50 6.55 6.88
CA ALA A 291 57.75 6.17 7.51
C ALA A 291 57.48 5.80 8.98
N PRO A 292 58.12 4.72 9.49
CA PRO A 292 57.86 4.22 10.84
C PRO A 292 58.00 5.35 11.85
N ASP A 293 56.98 5.51 12.69
CA ASP A 293 56.99 6.47 13.78
C ASP A 293 58.09 6.06 14.75
N SER A 294 59.06 6.96 14.98
CA SER A 294 60.37 6.62 15.53
C SER A 294 60.35 6.23 17.02
N ASP A 295 59.16 6.25 17.65
CA ASP A 295 58.91 5.94 19.06
C ASP A 295 58.12 4.63 19.28
N SER A 296 57.87 3.82 18.24
CA SER A 296 57.17 2.54 18.39
C SER A 296 58.16 1.37 18.57
N GLU A 297 58.37 0.90 19.81
CA GLU A 297 59.19 -0.29 20.13
C GLU A 297 58.60 -1.63 19.65
N LEU A 298 57.47 -1.61 18.93
CA LEU A 298 56.83 -2.79 18.36
C LEU A 298 57.32 -3.04 16.93
N ILE A 299 58.12 -4.11 16.76
CA ILE A 299 58.49 -4.61 15.43
C ILE A 299 57.26 -5.32 14.84
N GLU A 300 56.60 -4.70 13.87
CA GLU A 300 55.47 -5.30 13.15
C GLU A 300 55.94 -6.50 12.31
N GLY A 301 55.54 -7.71 12.72
CA GLY A 301 55.80 -8.95 11.99
C GLY A 301 54.89 -9.15 10.77
N PRO A 302 55.10 -10.22 9.98
CA PRO A 302 54.30 -10.48 8.79
C PRO A 302 52.81 -10.68 9.12
N SER A 303 51.95 -9.85 8.52
CA SER A 303 50.50 -9.89 8.69
C SER A 303 49.82 -10.87 7.70
N LYS A 304 48.79 -11.59 8.15
CA LYS A 304 47.99 -12.52 7.32
C LYS A 304 46.61 -11.93 7.08
N ILE A 305 46.17 -11.88 5.83
CA ILE A 305 44.83 -11.40 5.41
C ILE A 305 44.03 -12.58 4.85
N SER A 306 42.74 -12.66 5.22
CA SER A 306 41.84 -13.68 4.68
C SER A 306 41.36 -13.31 3.28
N LEU A 307 41.49 -14.25 2.33
CA LEU A 307 40.91 -14.15 0.99
C LEU A 307 39.44 -14.58 0.94
N ASN A 308 38.88 -15.01 2.07
CA ASN A 308 37.47 -15.35 2.20
C ASN A 308 36.69 -14.14 2.70
N CYS A 309 35.52 -13.93 2.10
CA CYS A 309 34.59 -12.88 2.47
C CYS A 309 34.07 -13.15 3.89
N PRO A 310 34.10 -12.18 4.81
CA PRO A 310 33.60 -12.39 6.16
C PRO A 310 32.08 -12.65 6.22
N ILE A 311 31.33 -12.26 5.18
CA ILE A 311 29.87 -12.40 5.12
C ILE A 311 29.48 -13.79 4.58
N SER A 312 29.93 -14.14 3.37
CA SER A 312 29.57 -15.40 2.71
C SER A 312 30.46 -16.58 3.11
N ARG A 313 31.61 -16.31 3.74
CA ARG A 313 32.67 -17.29 4.06
C ARG A 313 33.25 -18.01 2.82
N SER A 314 32.98 -17.50 1.62
CA SER A 314 33.51 -17.99 0.35
C SER A 314 34.68 -17.12 -0.15
N GLY A 315 35.46 -17.64 -1.10
CA GLY A 315 36.53 -16.86 -1.75
C GLY A 315 35.99 -15.60 -2.42
N ILE A 316 36.64 -14.46 -2.19
CA ILE A 316 36.24 -13.15 -2.68
C ILE A 316 36.52 -13.04 -4.18
N ARG A 317 35.51 -12.71 -5.00
CA ARG A 317 35.70 -12.42 -6.43
C ARG A 317 35.99 -10.95 -6.70
N VAL A 318 35.26 -10.07 -6.02
CA VAL A 318 35.38 -8.62 -6.17
C VAL A 318 35.66 -8.00 -4.79
N PRO A 319 36.93 -7.68 -4.47
CA PRO A 319 37.29 -7.15 -3.16
C PRO A 319 36.84 -5.69 -3.03
N VAL A 320 35.96 -5.42 -2.07
CA VAL A 320 35.46 -4.08 -1.78
C VAL A 320 35.56 -3.73 -0.30
N LYS A 321 35.74 -2.44 -0.02
CA LYS A 321 35.59 -1.83 1.30
C LYS A 321 35.15 -0.38 1.16
N GLY A 322 34.62 0.20 2.24
CA GLY A 322 34.33 1.64 2.26
C GLY A 322 35.63 2.45 2.17
N GLN A 323 35.59 3.61 1.49
CA GLN A 323 36.76 4.48 1.35
C GLN A 323 37.34 4.93 2.71
N SER A 324 36.49 5.04 3.73
CA SER A 324 36.88 5.41 5.10
C SER A 324 37.38 4.23 5.95
N CYS A 325 37.33 2.98 5.44
CA CYS A 325 37.80 1.80 6.17
C CYS A 325 39.33 1.79 6.29
N LYS A 326 39.84 1.96 7.50
CA LYS A 326 41.29 1.98 7.82
C LYS A 326 41.90 0.60 8.07
N HIS A 327 41.17 -0.49 7.80
CA HIS A 327 41.66 -1.86 7.94
C HIS A 327 42.00 -2.51 6.59
N PRO A 328 42.89 -3.51 6.57
CA PRO A 328 43.28 -4.21 5.34
C PRO A 328 42.24 -5.25 4.86
N GLN A 329 41.38 -5.77 5.74
CA GLN A 329 40.37 -6.76 5.38
C GLN A 329 39.31 -6.16 4.42
N VAL A 330 38.92 -6.95 3.41
CA VAL A 330 37.89 -6.62 2.41
C VAL A 330 36.75 -7.63 2.43
N SER A 331 35.62 -7.26 1.80
CA SER A 331 34.42 -8.09 1.64
C SER A 331 34.03 -8.20 0.16
N GLU A 332 33.02 -9.00 -0.15
CA GLU A 332 32.42 -9.12 -1.50
C GLU A 332 31.11 -8.31 -1.59
N THR A 333 30.83 -7.70 -2.75
CA THR A 333 29.54 -7.07 -3.03
C THR A 333 28.46 -8.12 -3.26
N SER A 334 27.39 -8.11 -2.46
CA SER A 334 26.17 -8.90 -2.66
C SER A 334 25.12 -8.18 -3.50
#